data_AF-A0A9D8MPK2-F1
#
_entry.id   AF-A0A9D8MPK2-F1
#
_cell.length_a   1.000
_cell.length_b   1.000
_cell.length_c   1.000
_cell.angle_alpha   90.00
_cell.angle_beta   90.00
_cell.angle_gamma   90.00
#
_symmetry.space_group_name_H-M   'P 1'
#
loop_
_entity.id
_entity.type
_entity.pdbx_description
1 polymer ?
#
loop_
_entity_poly.entity_id
_entity_poly.type
_entity_poly.pdbx_seq_one_letter_code
_entity_poly.pdbx_strand_id
1 'polypeptide(L)'
;MKKLGLIAALTGLTCAAAQAFSLLGPWATWQTTDLGYQIDTVDDSVNWDAGGPMNLKEGYRWNIPVMTYAFDKTFMDYYGEKGVEEVERAMATINDTFAHMYENNYLDSIPTSVARYNYRASALGLTDLYSEVLAHMTEKLGLGPAERYCWTLRNAQPATTNDAGQLTMGMYYTIRRNFDPETLDTTPYVNGVLYSYRINFYGDAGQYAESLEITPDPTAVAYTSVAGRYNNAHQMIPIEGLYYTGLSRDDVGGLRWLYSADNYAFEGTTVSSGGSAGILTPQYTAPIIVTNIDLAQFLIDVERTTNTADQVLALYPGLNIISTNWDYETIKTT
;
A
#
# COMPACT_ATOMS: atom_id res chain seq x y z
N MET A 1 -3.32 46.66 -45.18
CA MET A 1 -2.96 45.24 -44.99
C MET A 1 -2.46 45.05 -43.57
N LYS A 2 -3.33 44.55 -42.69
CA LYS A 2 -3.08 44.38 -41.26
C LYS A 2 -2.22 43.12 -41.07
N LYS A 3 -1.02 43.26 -40.51
CA LYS A 3 -0.20 42.12 -40.08
C LYS A 3 -0.66 41.73 -38.67
N LEU A 4 -1.41 40.64 -38.57
CA LEU A 4 -1.65 39.94 -37.30
C LEU A 4 -0.36 39.20 -36.94
N GLY A 5 0.36 39.70 -35.94
CA GLY A 5 1.39 38.92 -35.24
C GLY A 5 0.70 38.05 -34.19
N LEU A 6 0.78 36.74 -34.36
CA LEU A 6 0.37 35.78 -33.34
C LEU A 6 1.42 35.82 -32.21
N ILE A 7 1.12 36.49 -31.10
CA ILE A 7 1.83 36.26 -29.84
C ILE A 7 1.17 35.02 -29.25
N ALA A 8 1.88 33.88 -29.30
CA ALA A 8 1.50 32.70 -28.53
C ALA A 8 1.70 33.05 -27.05
N ALA A 9 0.59 33.34 -26.36
CA ALA A 9 0.55 33.44 -24.92
C ALA A 9 0.86 32.05 -24.35
N LEU A 10 2.07 31.89 -23.82
CA LEU A 10 2.47 30.75 -23.01
C LEU A 10 1.84 30.93 -21.62
N THR A 11 0.54 30.67 -21.52
CA THR A 11 -0.19 30.62 -20.25
C THR A 11 -0.65 29.20 -20.01
N GLY A 12 -0.18 28.60 -18.91
CA GLY A 12 -0.88 27.52 -18.23
C GLY A 12 -0.56 26.11 -18.70
N LEU A 13 0.60 25.60 -18.27
CA LEU A 13 0.74 24.23 -17.77
C LEU A 13 1.90 24.30 -16.79
N THR A 14 1.59 24.68 -15.55
CA THR A 14 2.34 24.12 -14.43
C THR A 14 2.17 22.62 -14.59
N CYS A 15 3.15 21.97 -15.22
CA CYS A 15 3.33 20.55 -15.09
C CYS A 15 3.55 20.36 -13.59
N ALA A 16 2.48 20.11 -12.84
CA ALA A 16 2.61 19.56 -11.51
C ALA A 16 3.55 18.37 -11.72
N ALA A 17 4.72 18.42 -11.08
CA ALA A 17 5.70 17.34 -11.21
C ALA A 17 4.91 16.05 -10.96
N ALA A 18 4.78 15.21 -11.99
CA ALA A 18 3.87 14.08 -11.94
C ALA A 18 4.26 13.16 -10.77
N GLN A 19 3.28 12.42 -10.28
CA GLN A 19 3.30 11.77 -8.97
C GLN A 19 2.67 10.40 -9.11
N ALA A 20 3.02 9.44 -8.26
CA ALA A 20 2.31 8.18 -8.27
C ALA A 20 2.40 7.39 -6.97
N PHE A 21 1.29 6.72 -6.65
CA PHE A 21 1.23 5.64 -5.68
C PHE A 21 1.05 4.29 -6.38
N SER A 22 1.38 3.20 -5.70
CA SER A 22 1.04 1.84 -6.15
C SER A 22 0.13 1.15 -5.17
N LEU A 23 -0.70 0.25 -5.67
CA LEU A 23 -1.62 -0.55 -4.87
C LEU A 23 -1.04 -1.95 -4.67
N LEU A 24 -1.21 -2.49 -3.47
CA LEU A 24 -0.76 -3.82 -3.09
C LEU A 24 -1.94 -4.79 -3.00
N GLY A 25 -1.70 -6.07 -3.28
CA GLY A 25 -2.69 -7.13 -3.06
C GLY A 25 -2.14 -8.54 -3.29
N PRO A 26 -2.99 -9.57 -3.24
CA PRO A 26 -2.59 -10.96 -3.47
C PRO A 26 -2.05 -11.20 -4.88
N TRP A 27 -0.96 -11.96 -5.00
CA TRP A 27 -0.30 -12.24 -6.27
C TRP A 27 -1.26 -12.70 -7.39
N ALA A 28 -1.21 -12.01 -8.52
CA ALA A 28 -1.85 -12.47 -9.74
C ALA A 28 -1.13 -13.70 -10.30
N THR A 29 -1.83 -14.54 -11.06
CA THR A 29 -1.27 -15.79 -11.62
C THR A 29 -0.02 -15.60 -12.50
N TRP A 30 0.15 -14.41 -13.08
CA TRP A 30 1.31 -14.06 -13.90
C TRP A 30 2.46 -13.45 -13.11
N GLN A 31 2.27 -13.02 -11.85
CA GLN A 31 3.30 -12.41 -11.02
C GLN A 31 4.18 -13.51 -10.41
N THR A 32 5.04 -14.11 -11.22
CA THR A 32 5.89 -15.23 -10.84
C THR A 32 7.32 -14.80 -10.53
N THR A 33 8.07 -15.70 -9.89
CA THR A 33 9.50 -15.57 -9.61
C THR A 33 10.32 -15.21 -10.84
N ASP A 34 10.08 -15.88 -11.97
CA ASP A 34 10.79 -15.61 -13.23
C ASP A 34 10.70 -14.14 -13.70
N LEU A 35 9.66 -13.42 -13.27
CA LEU A 35 9.41 -12.02 -13.61
C LEU A 35 9.75 -11.03 -12.48
N GLY A 36 10.42 -11.48 -11.42
CA GLY A 36 10.88 -10.59 -10.34
C GLY A 36 9.87 -10.37 -9.22
N TYR A 37 8.86 -11.24 -9.09
CA TYR A 37 7.87 -11.24 -8.00
C TYR A 37 8.04 -12.46 -7.11
N GLN A 38 7.53 -12.47 -5.87
CA GLN A 38 7.61 -13.66 -4.99
C GLN A 38 9.06 -14.18 -4.83
N ILE A 39 10.05 -13.27 -4.77
CA ILE A 39 11.46 -13.65 -4.73
C ILE A 39 11.87 -14.30 -3.41
N ASP A 40 11.09 -14.07 -2.36
CA ASP A 40 11.18 -14.80 -1.09
C ASP A 40 11.07 -16.33 -1.27
N THR A 41 10.46 -16.81 -2.35
CA THR A 41 10.38 -18.26 -2.67
C THR A 41 11.68 -18.86 -3.18
N VAL A 42 12.65 -18.04 -3.61
CA VAL A 42 13.93 -18.48 -4.19
C VAL A 42 15.15 -17.88 -3.50
N ASP A 43 14.97 -16.86 -2.66
CA ASP A 43 16.01 -16.27 -1.83
C ASP A 43 15.47 -15.94 -0.44
N ASP A 44 15.70 -16.84 0.52
CA ASP A 44 15.25 -16.68 1.92
C ASP A 44 15.92 -15.48 2.63
N SER A 45 16.98 -14.89 2.06
CA SER A 45 17.62 -13.69 2.62
C SER A 45 16.88 -12.40 2.27
N VAL A 46 15.75 -12.55 1.57
CA VAL A 46 15.13 -11.49 0.80
C VAL A 46 13.61 -11.50 0.98
N ASN A 47 13.10 -10.66 1.90
CA ASN A 47 11.67 -10.46 2.09
C ASN A 47 11.22 -9.17 1.39
N TRP A 48 10.91 -9.28 0.09
CA TRP A 48 10.63 -8.11 -0.76
C TRP A 48 9.23 -7.60 -0.65
N ASP A 49 8.23 -8.48 -0.71
CA ASP A 49 6.90 -8.04 -1.05
C ASP A 49 5.87 -8.78 -0.23
N ALA A 50 5.11 -8.01 0.55
CA ALA A 50 3.91 -8.53 1.18
C ALA A 50 2.81 -8.89 0.15
N GLY A 51 2.96 -8.49 -1.11
CA GLY A 51 2.03 -8.78 -2.21
C GLY A 51 2.45 -8.16 -3.54
N GLY A 52 1.63 -8.38 -4.56
CA GLY A 52 1.88 -7.88 -5.92
C GLY A 52 1.24 -6.54 -6.22
N PRO A 53 1.75 -5.83 -7.25
CA PRO A 53 1.14 -4.59 -7.70
C PRO A 53 -0.22 -4.81 -8.36
N MET A 54 -1.19 -3.95 -8.02
CA MET A 54 -2.59 -4.06 -8.45
C MET A 54 -3.03 -2.98 -9.42
N ASN A 55 -4.10 -3.22 -10.20
CA ASN A 55 -4.77 -2.14 -10.93
C ASN A 55 -5.63 -1.33 -9.96
N LEU A 56 -6.09 -0.17 -10.42
CA LEU A 56 -7.21 0.52 -9.79
C LEU A 56 -8.37 -0.47 -9.60
N LYS A 57 -8.94 -0.49 -8.39
CA LYS A 57 -10.02 -1.40 -7.92
C LYS A 57 -9.62 -2.86 -7.64
N GLU A 58 -8.37 -3.22 -7.82
CA GLU A 58 -7.84 -4.55 -7.45
C GLU A 58 -6.98 -4.49 -6.18
N GLY A 59 -6.74 -3.29 -5.63
CA GLY A 59 -5.98 -3.08 -4.41
C GLY A 59 -6.67 -3.65 -3.18
N TYR A 60 -5.87 -4.20 -2.27
CA TYR A 60 -6.30 -4.69 -0.97
C TYR A 60 -6.25 -3.57 0.08
N ARG A 61 -7.20 -3.55 1.01
CA ARG A 61 -7.18 -2.62 2.15
C ARG A 61 -7.68 -3.31 3.41
N TRP A 62 -7.32 -2.74 4.55
CA TRP A 62 -8.03 -3.06 5.79
C TRP A 62 -9.34 -2.28 5.83
N ASN A 63 -10.45 -3.02 5.86
CA ASN A 63 -11.82 -2.47 5.88
C ASN A 63 -12.40 -2.34 7.30
N ILE A 64 -11.58 -2.57 8.32
CA ILE A 64 -11.96 -2.38 9.72
C ILE A 64 -11.59 -0.94 10.11
N PRO A 65 -12.54 -0.12 10.58
CA PRO A 65 -12.23 1.23 11.00
C PRO A 65 -11.26 1.21 12.18
N VAL A 66 -11.51 0.36 13.17
CA VAL A 66 -10.75 0.40 14.42
C VAL A 66 -9.66 -0.66 14.45
N MET A 67 -8.41 -0.21 14.45
CA MET A 67 -7.24 -1.07 14.65
C MET A 67 -6.73 -0.90 16.08
N THR A 68 -6.58 -2.01 16.79
CA THR A 68 -6.00 -2.03 18.14
C THR A 68 -4.62 -2.67 18.09
N TYR A 69 -3.63 -2.02 18.66
CA TYR A 69 -2.28 -2.55 18.83
C TYR A 69 -1.85 -2.44 20.29
N ALA A 70 -0.77 -3.13 20.65
CA ALA A 70 -0.19 -3.10 21.99
C ALA A 70 1.33 -3.28 21.91
N PHE A 71 2.03 -2.78 22.92
CA PHE A 71 3.46 -2.99 23.10
C PHE A 71 3.70 -4.19 24.02
N ASP A 72 4.54 -5.11 23.58
CA ASP A 72 4.97 -6.21 24.44
C ASP A 72 6.10 -5.77 25.38
N LYS A 73 6.38 -6.62 26.39
CA LYS A 73 7.43 -6.34 27.38
C LYS A 73 8.81 -6.18 26.74
N THR A 74 9.14 -6.93 25.70
CA THR A 74 10.46 -6.88 25.06
C THR A 74 10.69 -5.56 24.33
N PHE A 75 9.64 -5.03 23.68
CA PHE A 75 9.66 -3.70 23.09
C PHE A 75 9.87 -2.63 24.17
N MET A 76 9.10 -2.71 25.27
CA MET A 76 9.18 -1.76 26.38
C MET A 76 10.55 -1.78 27.08
N ASP A 77 11.15 -2.96 27.26
CA ASP A 77 12.47 -3.10 27.87
C ASP A 77 13.59 -2.52 26.98
N TYR A 78 13.43 -2.60 25.66
CA TYR A 78 14.44 -2.14 24.71
C TYR A 78 14.32 -0.64 24.37
N TYR A 79 13.14 -0.19 23.94
CA TYR A 79 12.93 1.19 23.49
C TYR A 79 12.37 2.12 24.58
N GLY A 80 11.74 1.57 25.62
CA GLY A 80 11.14 2.35 26.69
C GLY A 80 10.05 3.32 26.22
N GLU A 81 9.79 4.31 27.07
CA GLU A 81 8.75 5.33 26.85
C GLU A 81 8.95 6.12 25.55
N LYS A 82 10.19 6.48 25.21
CA LYS A 82 10.48 7.18 23.96
C LYS A 82 10.14 6.36 22.72
N GLY A 83 10.33 5.04 22.78
CA GLY A 83 9.92 4.16 21.69
C GLY A 83 8.42 4.19 21.46
N VAL A 84 7.67 4.13 22.56
CA VAL A 84 6.21 4.24 22.53
C VAL A 84 5.79 5.57 21.92
N GLU A 85 6.36 6.68 22.37
CA GLU A 85 6.06 8.02 21.84
C GLU A 85 6.26 8.11 20.32
N GLU A 86 7.33 7.51 19.78
CA GLU A 86 7.58 7.51 18.33
C GLU A 86 6.59 6.65 17.54
N VAL A 87 6.18 5.50 18.09
CA VAL A 87 5.13 4.67 17.47
C VAL A 87 3.79 5.39 17.50
N GLU A 88 3.40 5.96 18.65
CA GLU A 88 2.18 6.77 18.79
C GLU A 88 2.20 7.96 17.82
N ARG A 89 3.35 8.61 17.62
CA ARG A 89 3.50 9.71 16.66
C ARG A 89 3.26 9.27 15.21
N ALA A 90 3.73 8.07 14.84
CA ALA A 90 3.47 7.51 13.52
C ALA A 90 1.98 7.20 13.33
N MET A 91 1.35 6.56 14.32
CA MET A 91 -0.09 6.28 14.31
C MET A 91 -0.93 7.56 14.25
N ALA A 92 -0.52 8.60 14.99
CA ALA A 92 -1.17 9.90 14.94
C ALA A 92 -1.05 10.57 13.55
N THR A 93 0.09 10.43 12.88
CA THR A 93 0.28 10.94 11.50
C THR A 93 -0.72 10.28 10.53
N ILE A 94 -0.90 8.97 10.66
CA ILE A 94 -1.85 8.21 9.84
C ILE A 94 -3.29 8.65 10.15
N ASN A 95 -3.65 8.74 11.43
CA ASN A 95 -4.99 9.16 11.84
C ASN A 95 -5.33 10.59 11.38
N ASP A 96 -4.39 11.52 11.50
CA ASP A 96 -4.51 12.89 11.00
C ASP A 96 -4.75 12.90 9.47
N THR A 97 -4.01 12.07 8.74
CA THR A 97 -4.21 11.89 7.30
C THR A 97 -5.63 11.41 7.00
N PHE A 98 -6.14 10.38 7.67
CA PHE A 98 -7.51 9.89 7.46
C PHE A 98 -8.57 10.93 7.81
N ALA A 99 -8.33 11.77 8.83
CA ALA A 99 -9.25 12.82 9.23
C ALA A 99 -9.37 13.93 8.16
N HIS A 100 -8.28 14.25 7.47
CA HIS A 100 -8.19 15.42 6.61
C HIS A 100 -8.09 15.12 5.10
N MET A 101 -7.79 13.87 4.68
CA MET A 101 -7.50 13.55 3.26
C MET A 101 -8.62 13.85 2.26
N TYR A 102 -9.85 14.05 2.72
CA TYR A 102 -11.00 14.42 1.90
C TYR A 102 -11.32 15.92 1.92
N GLU A 103 -10.64 16.70 2.75
CA GLU A 103 -10.80 18.15 2.75
C GLU A 103 -10.30 18.76 1.43
N ASN A 104 -10.97 19.84 1.01
CA ASN A 104 -10.61 20.53 -0.21
C ASN A 104 -9.17 21.05 -0.14
N ASN A 105 -8.38 20.78 -1.18
CA ASN A 105 -6.97 21.15 -1.30
C ASN A 105 -6.05 20.55 -0.23
N TYR A 106 -6.49 19.58 0.59
CA TYR A 106 -5.60 18.93 1.57
C TYR A 106 -4.40 18.31 0.87
N LEU A 107 -4.63 17.58 -0.22
CA LEU A 107 -3.57 16.93 -1.00
C LEU A 107 -2.52 17.93 -1.52
N ASP A 108 -2.90 19.17 -1.82
CA ASP A 108 -1.98 20.22 -2.26
C ASP A 108 -1.11 20.79 -1.14
N SER A 109 -1.55 20.60 0.11
CA SER A 109 -0.78 20.99 1.30
C SER A 109 0.29 19.95 1.66
N ILE A 110 0.18 18.73 1.13
CA ILE A 110 1.11 17.64 1.43
C ILE A 110 2.37 17.75 0.55
N PRO A 111 3.58 17.70 1.14
CA PRO A 111 4.81 17.73 0.38
C PRO A 111 5.01 16.44 -0.43
N THR A 112 5.57 16.57 -1.63
CA THR A 112 6.03 15.42 -2.42
C THR A 112 7.32 14.83 -1.87
N SER A 113 8.15 15.62 -1.19
CA SER A 113 9.44 15.18 -0.64
C SER A 113 9.44 15.19 0.89
N VAL A 114 9.24 14.01 1.47
CA VAL A 114 9.24 13.75 2.92
C VAL A 114 10.46 12.98 3.42
N ALA A 115 11.20 12.35 2.52
CA ALA A 115 12.41 11.58 2.84
C ALA A 115 13.62 12.49 3.11
N ARG A 116 14.36 12.19 4.17
CA ARG A 116 15.57 12.92 4.57
C ARG A 116 16.63 11.94 5.09
N TYR A 117 17.90 12.36 5.03
CA TYR A 117 19.02 11.57 5.52
C TYR A 117 19.71 12.23 6.70
N ASN A 118 19.93 11.45 7.75
CA ASN A 118 20.83 11.75 8.84
C ASN A 118 22.09 10.89 8.70
N TYR A 119 23.14 11.48 8.12
CA TYR A 119 24.39 10.77 7.85
C TYR A 119 25.12 10.27 9.11
N ARG A 120 24.88 10.88 10.28
CA ARG A 120 25.43 10.38 11.54
C ARG A 120 24.73 9.11 11.98
N ALA A 121 23.40 9.07 11.88
CA ALA A 121 22.62 7.86 12.15
C ALA A 121 22.97 6.74 11.15
N SER A 122 23.12 7.10 9.87
CA SER A 122 23.56 6.18 8.81
C SER A 122 24.93 5.56 9.12
N ALA A 123 25.93 6.37 9.48
CA ALA A 123 27.26 5.88 9.84
C ALA A 123 27.27 4.98 11.10
N LEU A 124 26.23 5.05 11.94
CA LEU A 124 26.06 4.23 13.12
C LEU A 124 25.14 3.01 12.89
N GLY A 125 24.62 2.85 11.68
CA GLY A 125 23.68 1.78 11.34
C GLY A 125 22.33 1.90 12.05
N LEU A 126 21.87 3.13 12.33
CA LEU A 126 20.65 3.38 13.07
C LEU A 126 19.45 3.60 12.15
N THR A 127 18.33 2.98 12.51
CA THR A 127 17.03 3.10 11.85
C THR A 127 16.10 4.00 12.66
N ASP A 128 15.32 4.85 11.98
CA ASP A 128 14.31 5.70 12.60
C ASP A 128 13.00 4.93 12.87
N LEU A 129 12.63 4.82 14.15
CA LEU A 129 11.46 4.03 14.59
C LEU A 129 10.13 4.60 14.10
N TYR A 130 9.99 5.93 14.06
CA TYR A 130 8.79 6.57 13.49
C TYR A 130 8.61 6.19 12.02
N SER A 131 9.67 6.28 11.22
CA SER A 131 9.67 5.95 9.80
C SER A 131 9.46 4.46 9.54
N GLU A 132 9.98 3.61 10.43
CA GLU A 132 9.77 2.16 10.41
C GLU A 132 8.27 1.84 10.52
N VAL A 133 7.60 2.38 11.54
CA VAL A 133 6.17 2.18 11.78
C VAL A 133 5.34 2.79 10.65
N LEU A 134 5.66 4.02 10.24
CA LEU A 134 4.93 4.71 9.18
C LEU A 134 4.97 3.93 7.86
N ALA A 135 6.14 3.41 7.47
CA ALA A 135 6.30 2.60 6.27
C ALA A 135 5.52 1.29 6.33
N HIS A 136 5.68 0.52 7.42
CA HIS A 136 4.95 -0.74 7.61
C HIS A 136 3.43 -0.53 7.58
N MET A 137 2.95 0.49 8.28
CA MET A 137 1.51 0.77 8.31
C MET A 137 0.99 1.22 6.94
N THR A 138 1.75 2.04 6.21
CA THR A 138 1.37 2.47 4.85
C THR A 138 1.26 1.27 3.91
N GLU A 139 2.17 0.29 4.04
CA GLU A 139 2.06 -0.98 3.33
C GLU A 139 0.84 -1.81 3.76
N LYS A 140 0.63 -1.98 5.08
CA LYS A 140 -0.51 -2.76 5.61
C LYS A 140 -1.86 -2.17 5.27
N LEU A 141 -1.95 -0.85 5.14
CA LEU A 141 -3.16 -0.16 4.67
C LEU A 141 -3.42 -0.37 3.18
N GLY A 142 -2.47 -0.91 2.42
CA GLY A 142 -2.67 -1.40 1.06
C GLY A 142 -1.86 -0.73 -0.03
N LEU A 143 -0.92 0.15 0.31
CA LEU A 143 -0.02 0.74 -0.68
C LEU A 143 1.21 -0.13 -0.91
N GLY A 144 1.73 -0.10 -2.14
CA GLY A 144 2.96 -0.78 -2.52
C GLY A 144 4.08 0.21 -2.86
N PRO A 145 5.32 -0.28 -3.02
CA PRO A 145 6.46 0.52 -3.44
C PRO A 145 6.22 1.15 -4.82
N ALA A 146 5.85 2.43 -4.85
CA ALA A 146 5.48 3.11 -6.09
C ALA A 146 6.64 3.21 -7.10
N GLU A 147 7.87 3.34 -6.60
CA GLU A 147 9.05 3.34 -7.45
C GLU A 147 9.26 1.99 -8.10
N ARG A 148 9.31 0.89 -7.34
CA ARG A 148 9.49 -0.45 -7.89
C ARG A 148 8.36 -0.90 -8.82
N TYR A 149 7.18 -0.32 -8.65
CA TYR A 149 6.01 -0.61 -9.48
C TYR A 149 5.73 0.42 -10.55
N CYS A 150 6.65 1.37 -10.72
CA CYS A 150 6.68 2.30 -11.84
C CYS A 150 6.92 1.56 -13.16
N TRP A 151 7.79 0.54 -13.17
CA TRP A 151 8.03 -0.32 -14.32
C TRP A 151 8.13 -1.76 -13.86
N THR A 152 7.14 -2.59 -14.23
CA THR A 152 7.13 -4.00 -13.82
C THR A 152 7.07 -4.93 -15.01
N LEU A 153 7.74 -6.08 -14.92
CA LEU A 153 7.65 -7.11 -15.95
C LEU A 153 6.28 -7.77 -15.90
N ARG A 154 5.57 -7.80 -17.04
CA ARG A 154 4.30 -8.50 -17.22
C ARG A 154 4.47 -9.85 -17.89
N ASN A 155 5.48 -9.97 -18.74
CA ASN A 155 5.77 -11.19 -19.45
C ASN A 155 7.23 -11.19 -19.92
N ALA A 156 7.81 -12.37 -20.07
CA ALA A 156 9.09 -12.58 -20.69
C ALA A 156 8.95 -13.70 -21.73
N GLN A 157 9.51 -13.48 -22.90
CA GLN A 157 9.76 -14.52 -23.89
C GLN A 157 11.25 -14.81 -23.85
N PRO A 158 11.67 -15.95 -23.27
CA PRO A 158 13.07 -16.30 -23.19
C PRO A 158 13.72 -16.37 -24.57
N ALA A 159 15.01 -16.07 -24.63
CA ALA A 159 15.81 -16.36 -25.80
C ALA A 159 15.75 -17.86 -26.12
N THR A 160 15.40 -18.22 -27.35
CA THR A 160 15.37 -19.61 -27.82
C THR A 160 16.30 -19.79 -29.01
N THR A 161 16.88 -20.97 -29.16
CA THR A 161 17.63 -21.31 -30.38
C THR A 161 16.64 -21.77 -31.44
N ASN A 162 16.62 -21.13 -32.61
CA ASN A 162 15.79 -21.58 -33.72
C ASN A 162 16.34 -22.88 -34.35
N ASP A 163 15.58 -23.49 -35.25
CA ASP A 163 15.98 -24.74 -35.94
C ASP A 163 17.29 -24.61 -36.75
N ALA A 164 17.72 -23.38 -37.05
CA ALA A 164 18.98 -23.08 -37.73
C ALA A 164 20.17 -22.89 -36.77
N GLY A 165 20.00 -23.14 -35.47
CA GLY A 165 21.05 -22.98 -34.47
C GLY A 165 21.33 -21.54 -34.06
N GLN A 166 20.50 -20.57 -34.48
CA GLN A 166 20.66 -19.16 -34.16
C GLN A 166 19.88 -18.80 -32.89
N LEU A 167 20.52 -18.04 -32.00
CA LEU A 167 19.84 -17.51 -30.81
C LEU A 167 18.85 -16.40 -31.22
N THR A 168 17.60 -16.55 -30.80
CA THR A 168 16.60 -15.48 -30.82
C THR A 168 16.81 -14.58 -29.60
N MET A 169 16.53 -13.29 -29.74
CA MET A 169 16.62 -12.36 -28.62
C MET A 169 15.43 -12.57 -27.69
N GLY A 170 15.68 -12.62 -26.39
CA GLY A 170 14.61 -12.60 -25.39
C GLY A 170 13.86 -11.27 -25.45
N MET A 171 12.53 -11.31 -25.32
CA MET A 171 11.69 -10.13 -25.30
C MET A 171 11.05 -9.98 -23.92
N TYR A 172 11.13 -8.79 -23.34
CA TYR A 172 10.56 -8.47 -22.04
C TYR A 172 9.48 -7.41 -22.21
N TYR A 173 8.31 -7.68 -21.63
CA TYR A 173 7.15 -6.80 -21.72
C TYR A 173 6.94 -6.14 -20.38
N THR A 174 7.09 -4.83 -20.33
CA THR A 174 6.85 -4.03 -19.13
C THR A 174 5.48 -3.38 -19.13
N ILE A 175 4.94 -3.19 -17.93
CA ILE A 175 3.76 -2.39 -17.65
C ILE A 175 4.06 -1.42 -16.51
N ARG A 176 3.17 -0.47 -16.26
CA ARG A 176 3.21 0.38 -15.06
C ARG A 176 2.06 0.01 -14.14
N ARG A 177 2.32 0.02 -12.84
CA ARG A 177 1.32 -0.25 -11.79
C ARG A 177 1.37 0.80 -10.68
N ASN A 178 1.75 2.00 -11.07
CA ASN A 178 1.68 3.20 -10.27
C ASN A 178 0.70 4.18 -10.94
N PHE A 179 -0.01 4.97 -10.13
CA PHE A 179 -1.10 5.83 -10.57
C PHE A 179 -0.99 7.22 -9.96
N ASP A 180 -1.23 8.24 -10.77
CA ASP A 180 -1.26 9.61 -10.31
C ASP A 180 -2.43 9.87 -9.33
N PRO A 181 -2.19 10.47 -8.16
CA PRO A 181 -3.21 10.75 -7.14
C PRO A 181 -4.48 11.47 -7.62
N GLU A 182 -4.40 12.26 -8.69
CA GLU A 182 -5.52 13.08 -9.15
C GLU A 182 -6.17 12.52 -10.40
N THR A 183 -5.35 12.19 -11.39
CA THR A 183 -5.81 11.72 -12.70
C THR A 183 -6.02 10.22 -12.75
N LEU A 184 -5.35 9.48 -11.87
CA LEU A 184 -5.31 8.01 -11.83
C LEU A 184 -4.68 7.39 -13.09
N ASP A 185 -4.04 8.20 -13.93
CA ASP A 185 -3.26 7.71 -15.05
C ASP A 185 -1.92 7.17 -14.58
N THR A 186 -1.40 6.16 -15.28
CA THR A 186 -0.05 5.67 -14.98
C THR A 186 1.01 6.68 -15.41
N THR A 187 2.07 6.83 -14.63
CA THR A 187 3.11 7.83 -14.91
C THR A 187 4.49 7.31 -14.53
N PRO A 188 5.57 7.71 -15.24
CA PRO A 188 6.92 7.33 -14.86
C PRO A 188 7.49 8.15 -13.69
N TYR A 189 6.68 8.94 -13.00
CA TYR A 189 7.13 9.79 -11.91
C TYR A 189 6.58 9.34 -10.57
N VAL A 190 7.42 9.41 -9.53
CA VAL A 190 7.06 9.16 -8.13
C VAL A 190 7.67 10.28 -7.30
N ASN A 191 6.87 10.93 -6.46
CA ASN A 191 7.25 12.07 -5.64
C ASN A 191 7.94 13.20 -6.44
N GLY A 192 7.57 13.36 -7.72
CA GLY A 192 8.17 14.33 -8.64
C GLY A 192 9.51 13.91 -9.25
N VAL A 193 10.00 12.71 -8.97
CA VAL A 193 11.24 12.14 -9.55
C VAL A 193 10.90 11.24 -10.73
N LEU A 194 11.60 11.42 -11.86
CA LEU A 194 11.42 10.61 -13.06
C LEU A 194 12.17 9.27 -12.94
N TYR A 195 11.49 8.18 -13.26
CA TYR A 195 12.03 6.83 -13.35
C TYR A 195 11.99 6.27 -14.77
N SER A 196 13.11 5.68 -15.15
CA SER A 196 13.22 4.73 -16.26
C SER A 196 13.56 3.35 -15.70
N TYR A 197 13.85 2.38 -16.56
CA TYR A 197 14.19 1.04 -16.12
C TYR A 197 15.24 0.40 -17.03
N ARG A 198 15.91 -0.62 -16.49
CA ARG A 198 16.68 -1.60 -17.27
C ARG A 198 16.24 -3.00 -16.88
N ILE A 199 16.30 -3.94 -17.82
CA ILE A 199 16.11 -5.35 -17.47
C ILE A 199 17.40 -5.85 -16.84
N ASN A 200 17.30 -6.32 -15.59
CA ASN A 200 18.40 -6.92 -14.87
C ASN A 200 18.10 -8.38 -14.57
N PHE A 201 19.16 -9.19 -14.47
CA PHE A 201 19.07 -10.63 -14.24
C PHE A 201 19.72 -10.95 -12.91
N TYR A 202 19.07 -11.80 -12.13
CA TYR A 202 19.49 -12.13 -10.77
C TYR A 202 19.44 -13.65 -10.55
N GLY A 203 20.07 -14.09 -9.46
CA GLY A 203 20.30 -15.50 -9.15
C GLY A 203 21.45 -16.12 -9.94
N ASP A 204 21.84 -17.34 -9.55
CA ASP A 204 22.92 -18.07 -10.22
C ASP A 204 22.50 -18.40 -11.66
N ALA A 205 23.28 -17.89 -12.62
CA ALA A 205 23.00 -17.97 -14.06
C ALA A 205 21.76 -17.21 -14.55
N GLY A 206 21.24 -16.23 -13.80
CA GLY A 206 20.12 -15.38 -14.26
C GLY A 206 18.77 -16.08 -14.21
N GLN A 207 18.47 -16.73 -13.08
CA GLN A 207 17.22 -17.48 -12.84
C GLN A 207 15.96 -16.63 -13.00
N TYR A 208 16.03 -15.34 -12.67
CA TYR A 208 14.90 -14.43 -12.86
C TYR A 208 15.35 -13.10 -13.42
N ALA A 209 14.39 -12.39 -14.01
CA ALA A 209 14.58 -11.04 -14.51
C ALA A 209 13.66 -10.07 -13.78
N GLU A 210 14.11 -8.83 -13.64
CA GLU A 210 13.33 -7.72 -13.10
C GLU A 210 13.57 -6.48 -13.94
N SER A 211 12.56 -5.62 -14.04
CA SER A 211 12.72 -4.25 -14.51
C SER A 211 13.21 -3.38 -13.36
N LEU A 212 14.53 -3.30 -13.19
CA LEU A 212 15.14 -2.46 -12.16
C LEU A 212 14.98 -0.98 -12.55
N GLU A 213 14.32 -0.22 -11.70
CA GLU A 213 14.20 1.22 -11.85
C GLU A 213 15.54 1.93 -11.78
N ILE A 214 15.66 2.98 -12.57
CA ILE A 214 16.80 3.89 -12.57
C ILE A 214 16.31 5.32 -12.71
N THR A 215 16.99 6.24 -12.06
CA THR A 215 16.71 7.66 -12.17
C THR A 215 17.64 8.26 -13.23
N PRO A 216 17.12 8.81 -14.34
CA PRO A 216 17.96 9.40 -15.38
C PRO A 216 18.70 10.66 -14.92
N ASP A 217 18.16 11.35 -13.91
CA ASP A 217 18.79 12.50 -13.25
C ASP A 217 19.66 12.01 -12.07
N PRO A 218 21.00 12.13 -12.16
CA PRO A 218 21.90 11.72 -11.09
C PRO A 218 21.84 12.63 -9.85
N THR A 219 21.17 13.77 -9.91
CA THR A 219 21.03 14.72 -8.81
C THR A 219 19.71 14.58 -8.04
N ALA A 220 18.77 13.80 -8.57
CA ALA A 220 17.48 13.59 -7.94
C ALA A 220 17.61 12.71 -6.68
N VAL A 221 16.92 13.09 -5.62
CA VAL A 221 16.76 12.27 -4.43
C VAL A 221 15.63 11.28 -4.71
N ALA A 222 16.01 10.11 -5.21
CA ALA A 222 15.12 9.04 -5.60
C ALA A 222 14.78 8.10 -4.42
N TYR A 223 13.70 7.34 -4.59
CA TYR A 223 13.29 6.22 -3.74
C TYR A 223 12.85 6.69 -2.36
N THR A 224 11.83 7.54 -2.40
CA THR A 224 11.41 8.39 -1.28
C THR A 224 9.97 8.15 -0.86
N SER A 225 9.23 7.26 -1.54
CA SER A 225 7.90 6.85 -1.10
C SER A 225 7.97 6.15 0.25
N VAL A 226 7.00 6.44 1.11
CA VAL A 226 6.97 5.85 2.44
C VAL A 226 6.70 4.35 2.35
N ALA A 227 5.76 3.96 1.46
CA ALA A 227 5.48 2.55 1.16
C ALA A 227 6.68 1.80 0.54
N GLY A 228 7.62 2.50 -0.11
CA GLY A 228 8.78 1.89 -0.76
C GLY A 228 9.98 1.65 0.14
N ARG A 229 9.92 2.01 1.42
CA ARG A 229 11.08 2.03 2.32
C ARG A 229 11.91 0.74 2.32
N TYR A 230 11.29 -0.43 2.39
CA TYR A 230 12.00 -1.72 2.47
C TYR A 230 12.32 -2.29 1.09
N ASN A 231 11.43 -2.09 0.12
CA ASN A 231 11.53 -2.78 -1.18
C ASN A 231 12.54 -2.06 -2.08
N ASN A 232 12.88 -0.82 -1.76
CA ASN A 232 13.96 -0.05 -2.40
C ASN A 232 15.37 -0.48 -1.91
N ALA A 233 15.50 -1.29 -0.85
CA ALA A 233 16.80 -1.75 -0.34
C ALA A 233 17.59 -2.57 -1.39
N HIS A 234 16.91 -3.20 -2.34
CA HIS A 234 17.52 -3.93 -3.45
C HIS A 234 17.99 -3.05 -4.62
N GLN A 235 17.65 -1.77 -4.62
CA GLN A 235 18.36 -0.75 -5.41
C GLN A 235 19.64 -0.26 -4.69
N MET A 236 20.06 -0.98 -3.63
CA MET A 236 21.25 -0.69 -2.81
C MET A 236 21.15 0.65 -2.08
N ILE A 237 19.92 1.06 -1.73
CA ILE A 237 19.70 2.31 -1.00
C ILE A 237 19.64 1.99 0.50
N PRO A 238 20.58 2.51 1.30
CA PRO A 238 20.61 2.25 2.72
C PRO A 238 19.42 2.91 3.41
N ILE A 239 18.72 2.12 4.24
CA ILE A 239 17.61 2.59 5.09
C ILE A 239 18.14 3.19 6.40
N GLU A 240 19.42 2.95 6.73
CA GLU A 240 20.07 3.50 7.90
C GLU A 240 20.28 5.00 7.76
N GLY A 241 19.77 5.75 8.73
CA GLY A 241 19.72 7.21 8.72
C GLY A 241 18.68 7.82 7.79
N LEU A 242 17.94 7.01 7.01
CA LEU A 242 16.73 7.47 6.31
C LEU A 242 15.62 7.70 7.32
N TYR A 243 14.99 8.88 7.26
CA TYR A 243 13.80 9.19 8.03
C TYR A 243 12.79 9.99 7.19
N TYR A 244 11.52 9.82 7.53
CA TYR A 244 10.38 10.53 6.95
C TYR A 244 9.87 11.59 7.90
N THR A 245 9.42 12.72 7.35
CA THR A 245 8.76 13.78 8.13
C THR A 245 7.24 13.63 8.18
N GLY A 246 6.68 12.65 7.46
CA GLY A 246 5.26 12.40 7.29
C GLY A 246 5.00 11.55 6.04
N LEU A 247 3.73 11.41 5.65
CA LEU A 247 3.35 10.80 4.37
C LEU A 247 3.59 11.77 3.22
N SER A 248 4.06 11.26 2.08
CA SER A 248 4.18 12.06 0.86
C SER A 248 2.80 12.32 0.25
N ARG A 249 2.72 13.31 -0.66
CA ARG A 249 1.50 13.56 -1.44
C ARG A 249 1.02 12.29 -2.14
N ASP A 250 1.95 11.47 -2.62
CA ASP A 250 1.64 10.25 -3.35
C ASP A 250 1.04 9.20 -2.42
N ASP A 251 1.64 8.99 -1.24
CA ASP A 251 1.11 8.09 -0.22
C ASP A 251 -0.32 8.52 0.22
N VAL A 252 -0.52 9.82 0.53
CA VAL A 252 -1.83 10.36 0.90
C VAL A 252 -2.84 10.20 -0.24
N GLY A 253 -2.43 10.45 -1.48
CA GLY A 253 -3.23 10.25 -2.68
C GLY A 253 -3.68 8.81 -2.86
N GLY A 254 -2.76 7.87 -2.65
CA GLY A 254 -3.05 6.44 -2.71
C GLY A 254 -4.03 6.00 -1.64
N LEU A 255 -3.84 6.43 -0.39
CA LEU A 255 -4.78 6.14 0.70
C LEU A 255 -6.16 6.76 0.43
N ARG A 256 -6.19 8.01 -0.04
CA ARG A 256 -7.43 8.70 -0.42
C ARG A 256 -8.19 7.95 -1.52
N TRP A 257 -7.50 7.45 -2.54
CA TRP A 257 -8.11 6.63 -3.57
C TRP A 257 -8.60 5.29 -3.01
N LEU A 258 -7.72 4.58 -2.30
CA LEU A 258 -7.98 3.24 -1.80
C LEU A 258 -9.17 3.23 -0.83
N TYR A 259 -9.32 4.24 0.01
CA TYR A 259 -10.40 4.38 0.98
C TYR A 259 -11.57 5.25 0.51
N SER A 260 -11.56 5.72 -0.75
CA SER A 260 -12.67 6.49 -1.31
C SER A 260 -13.96 5.65 -1.35
N ALA A 261 -15.10 6.31 -1.13
CA ALA A 261 -16.41 5.68 -1.34
C ALA A 261 -16.64 5.27 -2.81
N ASP A 262 -15.91 5.89 -3.74
CA ASP A 262 -15.98 5.61 -5.17
C ASP A 262 -15.11 4.40 -5.57
N ASN A 263 -14.24 3.93 -4.66
CA ASN A 263 -13.46 2.71 -4.84
C ASN A 263 -14.21 1.49 -4.27
N TYR A 264 -15.10 0.96 -5.12
CA TYR A 264 -15.81 -0.30 -4.89
C TYR A 264 -14.86 -1.49 -5.10
N ALA A 265 -14.22 -1.95 -4.03
CA ALA A 265 -13.44 -3.19 -4.02
C ALA A 265 -14.31 -4.34 -3.45
N PHE A 266 -14.35 -5.46 -4.16
CA PHE A 266 -14.96 -6.69 -3.67
C PHE A 266 -13.90 -7.51 -2.95
N GLU A 267 -13.97 -7.55 -1.63
CA GLU A 267 -13.01 -8.29 -0.81
C GLU A 267 -13.68 -9.54 -0.24
N GLY A 268 -13.09 -10.70 -0.48
CA GLY A 268 -13.48 -11.92 0.20
C GLY A 268 -13.02 -11.84 1.66
N THR A 269 -13.93 -12.02 2.61
CA THR A 269 -13.52 -12.19 4.00
C THR A 269 -12.84 -13.55 4.12
N THR A 270 -11.55 -13.58 4.47
CA THR A 270 -10.86 -14.82 4.82
C THR A 270 -11.38 -15.32 6.17
N VAL A 271 -12.48 -16.06 6.12
CA VAL A 271 -12.80 -17.08 7.12
C VAL A 271 -12.79 -18.43 6.43
N SER A 272 -12.01 -19.34 7.01
CA SER A 272 -11.96 -20.75 6.68
C SER A 272 -13.35 -21.29 6.31
N SER A 273 -13.46 -21.87 5.11
CA SER A 273 -14.61 -22.62 4.58
C SER A 273 -15.95 -21.85 4.50
N GLY A 274 -16.24 -21.25 3.33
CA GLY A 274 -17.61 -20.88 2.91
C GLY A 274 -17.90 -19.37 2.75
N GLY A 275 -16.94 -18.56 2.31
CA GLY A 275 -17.08 -17.11 2.23
C GLY A 275 -18.20 -16.62 1.31
N SER A 276 -19.13 -15.84 1.87
CA SER A 276 -20.00 -14.93 1.12
C SER A 276 -19.22 -13.64 0.85
N ALA A 277 -19.16 -13.19 -0.41
CA ALA A 277 -18.58 -11.90 -0.76
C ALA A 277 -19.41 -10.77 -0.16
N GLY A 278 -18.81 -9.93 0.67
CA GLY A 278 -19.43 -8.72 1.20
C GLY A 278 -19.04 -7.50 0.37
N ILE A 279 -20.01 -6.69 -0.05
CA ILE A 279 -19.74 -5.34 -0.57
C ILE A 279 -19.62 -4.41 0.64
N LEU A 280 -18.41 -3.95 0.93
CA LEU A 280 -18.18 -2.90 1.94
C LEU A 280 -17.76 -1.62 1.22
N THR A 281 -18.58 -0.58 1.37
CA THR A 281 -18.33 0.75 0.80
C THR A 281 -17.90 1.70 1.91
N PRO A 282 -16.74 2.38 1.78
CA PRO A 282 -16.40 3.48 2.68
C PRO A 282 -17.45 4.59 2.56
N GLN A 283 -17.78 5.28 3.65
CA GLN A 283 -18.76 6.38 3.63
C GLN A 283 -18.07 7.71 3.97
N TYR A 284 -18.21 8.71 3.09
CA TYR A 284 -17.62 10.05 3.25
C TYR A 284 -17.99 10.76 4.56
N THR A 285 -19.08 10.36 5.22
CA THR A 285 -19.62 10.99 6.44
C THR A 285 -19.41 10.17 7.73
N ALA A 286 -18.76 9.01 7.63
CA ALA A 286 -18.39 8.19 8.78
C ALA A 286 -16.87 7.99 8.75
N PRO A 287 -16.08 8.97 9.23
CA PRO A 287 -14.66 8.74 9.44
C PRO A 287 -14.49 7.53 10.33
N ILE A 288 -13.39 6.82 10.11
CA ILE A 288 -12.92 5.76 10.97
C ILE A 288 -12.77 6.33 12.40
N ILE A 289 -13.73 6.03 13.26
CA ILE A 289 -13.73 6.45 14.67
C ILE A 289 -13.42 5.23 15.53
N VAL A 290 -12.25 5.26 16.17
CA VAL A 290 -11.81 4.30 17.17
C VAL A 290 -12.59 4.52 18.46
N THR A 291 -13.62 3.71 18.71
CA THR A 291 -14.35 3.71 20.00
C THR A 291 -14.72 2.31 20.48
N ASN A 292 -14.73 2.15 21.80
CA ASN A 292 -14.96 0.94 22.56
C ASN A 292 -16.47 0.58 22.67
N ILE A 293 -16.86 -0.61 22.21
CA ILE A 293 -18.07 -1.27 22.72
C ILE A 293 -17.62 -2.54 23.44
N ASP A 294 -18.08 -2.72 24.67
CA ASP A 294 -17.78 -3.90 25.48
C ASP A 294 -18.55 -5.12 24.93
N LEU A 295 -17.84 -5.92 24.13
CA LEU A 295 -18.33 -7.15 23.50
C LEU A 295 -18.89 -8.16 24.51
N ALA A 296 -18.40 -8.13 25.76
CA ALA A 296 -18.88 -9.05 26.79
C ALA A 296 -20.32 -8.73 27.22
N GLN A 297 -20.69 -7.45 27.30
CA GLN A 297 -22.04 -7.03 27.67
C GLN A 297 -23.05 -7.32 26.55
N PHE A 298 -22.66 -7.11 25.29
CA PHE A 298 -23.48 -7.43 24.12
C PHE A 298 -23.80 -8.93 24.03
N LEU A 299 -22.80 -9.80 24.24
CA LEU A 299 -23.01 -11.25 24.24
C LEU A 299 -23.85 -11.73 25.42
N ILE A 300 -23.79 -11.08 26.60
CA ILE A 300 -24.68 -11.40 27.73
C ILE A 300 -26.14 -11.07 27.37
N ASP A 301 -26.39 -9.92 26.75
CA ASP A 301 -27.74 -9.46 26.42
C ASP A 301 -28.38 -10.27 25.27
N VAL A 302 -27.56 -10.85 24.37
CA VAL A 302 -27.99 -11.65 23.21
C VAL A 302 -27.98 -13.17 23.50
N GLU A 303 -26.95 -13.71 24.17
CA GLU A 303 -26.77 -15.15 24.33
C GLU A 303 -27.29 -15.72 25.66
N ARG A 304 -27.49 -14.88 26.70
CA ARG A 304 -27.78 -15.37 28.07
C ARG A 304 -29.11 -14.92 28.64
N THR A 305 -29.97 -14.28 27.85
CA THR A 305 -31.30 -13.88 28.29
C THR A 305 -32.36 -14.41 27.32
N THR A 306 -33.59 -14.57 27.81
CA THR A 306 -34.76 -14.92 27.01
C THR A 306 -35.28 -13.73 26.18
N ASN A 307 -34.43 -12.73 25.91
CA ASN A 307 -34.82 -11.52 25.21
C ASN A 307 -35.20 -11.84 23.76
N THR A 308 -36.31 -11.27 23.30
CA THR A 308 -36.74 -11.41 21.90
C THR A 308 -35.93 -10.49 20.99
N ALA A 309 -35.92 -10.78 19.68
CA ALA A 309 -35.22 -9.96 18.69
C ALA A 309 -35.61 -8.47 18.76
N ASP A 310 -36.89 -8.17 19.00
CA ASP A 310 -37.37 -6.79 19.14
C ASP A 310 -36.82 -6.09 20.41
N GLN A 311 -36.63 -6.84 21.49
CA GLN A 311 -36.05 -6.31 22.73
C GLN A 311 -34.55 -6.02 22.57
N VAL A 312 -33.83 -6.86 21.83
CA VAL A 312 -32.42 -6.62 21.47
C VAL A 312 -32.30 -5.41 20.55
N LEU A 313 -33.19 -5.28 19.55
CA LEU A 313 -33.20 -4.13 18.64
C LEU A 313 -33.54 -2.81 19.36
N ALA A 314 -34.35 -2.86 20.42
CA ALA A 314 -34.65 -1.70 21.25
C ALA A 314 -33.46 -1.26 22.13
N LEU A 315 -32.65 -2.22 22.60
CA LEU A 315 -31.41 -1.95 23.35
C LEU A 315 -30.27 -1.49 22.42
N TYR A 316 -30.24 -1.98 21.18
CA TYR A 316 -29.22 -1.70 20.17
C TYR A 316 -29.87 -1.23 18.85
N PRO A 317 -30.33 0.04 18.77
CA PRO A 317 -31.05 0.55 17.61
C PRO A 317 -30.16 0.55 16.35
N GLY A 318 -30.64 -0.04 15.26
CA GLY A 318 -29.90 -0.15 13.99
C GLY A 318 -29.29 -1.53 13.74
N LEU A 319 -29.43 -2.48 14.67
CA LEU A 319 -29.05 -3.87 14.46
C LEU A 319 -29.96 -4.52 13.40
N ASN A 320 -29.40 -5.20 12.40
CA ASN A 320 -30.19 -5.96 11.43
C ASN A 320 -30.10 -7.46 11.76
N ILE A 321 -31.15 -8.01 12.39
CA ILE A 321 -31.19 -9.40 12.83
C ILE A 321 -31.74 -10.26 11.68
N ILE A 322 -30.86 -11.01 11.01
CA ILE A 322 -31.18 -11.73 9.77
C ILE A 322 -31.74 -13.14 10.04
N SER A 323 -31.35 -13.78 11.15
CA SER A 323 -31.99 -15.01 11.66
C SER A 323 -31.69 -15.21 13.14
N THR A 324 -32.56 -15.96 13.83
CA THR A 324 -32.34 -16.42 15.20
C THR A 324 -32.60 -17.92 15.26
N ASN A 325 -31.61 -18.74 14.87
CA ASN A 325 -31.74 -20.19 14.93
C ASN A 325 -30.95 -20.70 16.14
N TRP A 326 -31.68 -21.10 17.18
CA TRP A 326 -31.14 -21.66 18.41
C TRP A 326 -31.44 -23.16 18.45
N ASP A 327 -30.93 -23.91 17.49
CA ASP A 327 -31.13 -25.35 17.46
C ASP A 327 -29.99 -26.05 18.19
N TYR A 328 -30.14 -26.14 19.51
CA TYR A 328 -29.45 -27.15 20.31
C TYR A 328 -30.13 -28.50 20.05
N GLU A 329 -29.77 -29.21 18.99
CA GLU A 329 -30.07 -30.65 18.99
C GLU A 329 -29.00 -31.49 18.26
N THR A 330 -28.37 -32.33 19.08
CA THR A 330 -27.38 -33.33 18.69
C THR A 330 -28.07 -34.44 17.90
N ILE A 331 -27.61 -34.74 16.68
CA ILE A 331 -27.88 -36.04 16.06
C ILE A 331 -26.58 -36.60 15.47
N LYS A 332 -26.04 -37.61 16.16
CA LYS A 332 -25.12 -38.60 15.59
C LYS A 332 -25.96 -39.75 15.01
N THR A 333 -25.58 -40.28 13.84
CA THR A 333 -25.45 -41.75 13.62
C THR A 333 -24.75 -42.13 12.31
N THR A 334 -23.76 -43.03 12.49
CA THR A 334 -22.85 -43.77 11.59
C THR A 334 -21.98 -43.01 10.60
#